data_AF-A0A0A2LZE6-F1
#
_entry.id   AF-A0A0A2LZE6-F1
#
_cell.length_a   1.000
_cell.length_b   1.000
_cell.length_c   1.000
_cell.angle_alpha   90.00
_cell.angle_beta   90.00
_cell.angle_gamma   90.00
#
_symmetry.space_group_name_H-M   'P 1'
#
loop_
_entity.id
_entity.type
_entity.pdbx_description
1 polymer ?
#
loop_
_entity_poly.entity_id
_entity_poly.type
_entity_poly.pdbx_seq_one_letter_code
_entity_poly.pdbx_strand_id
1 'polypeptide(L)'
;MQNLPALNAWSIFFQGHGITLYSRNAATVPGTNNSDYIYLKSYPEIFEMERKLFAEWFTTTPTGIYLQQQHSNAQSWQLVYINYKDVQLTIVKTDIHTTGWSSGYEDGKPILVIKGEANIVLG
;
A
#
# COMPACT_ATOMS: atom_id res chain seq x y z
N MET A 1 4.09 30.37 17.46
CA MET A 1 3.63 30.03 16.10
C MET A 1 3.75 28.53 15.95
N GLN A 2 2.62 27.81 15.90
CA GLN A 2 2.61 26.38 15.61
C GLN A 2 2.85 26.20 14.10
N ASN A 3 3.94 25.55 13.73
CA ASN A 3 4.16 25.10 12.35
C ASN A 3 3.09 24.06 12.03
N LEU A 4 2.01 24.47 11.37
CA LEU A 4 1.13 23.52 10.72
C LEU A 4 1.98 22.81 9.65
N PRO A 5 2.14 21.47 9.71
CA PRO A 5 2.81 20.77 8.63
C PRO A 5 2.08 21.14 7.34
N ALA A 6 2.84 21.57 6.32
CA ALA A 6 2.25 21.92 5.04
C ALA A 6 1.38 20.74 4.58
N LEU A 7 0.10 20.98 4.35
CA LEU A 7 -0.91 19.96 4.00
C LEU A 7 -0.51 19.08 2.79
N ASN A 8 0.52 19.50 2.05
CA ASN A 8 1.07 18.85 0.85
C ASN A 8 2.47 18.25 1.05
N ALA A 9 2.99 18.19 2.29
CA ALA A 9 4.30 17.64 2.57
C ALA A 9 4.31 16.12 2.35
N TRP A 10 5.35 15.63 1.69
CA TRP A 10 5.64 14.21 1.59
C TRP A 10 6.41 13.77 2.84
N SER A 11 5.99 12.67 3.45
CA SER A 11 6.64 12.04 4.61
C SER A 11 7.17 10.66 4.22
N ILE A 12 8.14 10.13 4.95
CA ILE A 12 8.62 8.75 4.73
C ILE A 12 7.54 7.79 5.22
N PHE A 13 7.07 6.93 4.33
CA PHE A 13 6.11 5.85 4.62
C PHE A 13 6.84 4.53 4.92
N PHE A 14 7.88 4.23 4.15
CA PHE A 14 8.74 3.07 4.33
C PHE A 14 10.15 3.40 3.85
N GLN A 15 11.17 2.87 4.54
CA GLN A 15 12.55 2.92 4.08
C GLN A 15 13.27 1.62 4.44
N GLY A 16 13.84 0.94 3.44
CA GLY A 16 14.55 -0.32 3.64
C GLY A 16 14.95 -0.94 2.30
N HIS A 17 15.92 -1.87 2.32
CA HIS A 17 16.31 -2.65 1.13
C HIS A 17 16.61 -1.81 -0.14
N GLY A 18 17.14 -0.60 0.03
CA GLY A 18 17.45 0.30 -1.08
C GLY A 18 16.26 1.05 -1.68
N ILE A 19 15.04 0.86 -1.15
CA ILE A 19 13.84 1.60 -1.55
C ILE A 19 13.36 2.53 -0.42
N THR A 20 12.90 3.72 -0.80
CA THR A 20 12.16 4.63 0.07
C THR A 20 10.80 4.91 -0.56
N LEU A 21 9.73 4.64 0.18
CA LEU A 21 8.38 5.08 -0.19
C LEU A 21 8.06 6.34 0.61
N TYR A 22 7.58 7.36 -0.08
CA TYR A 22 7.06 8.57 0.52
C TYR A 22 5.55 8.60 0.38
N SER A 23 4.84 9.01 1.43
CA SER A 23 3.40 9.22 1.42
C SER A 23 3.03 10.68 1.58
N ARG A 24 1.87 11.04 1.03
CA ARG A 24 1.13 12.25 1.43
C ARG A 24 -0.35 11.89 1.51
N ASN A 25 -1.08 12.53 2.41
CA ASN A 25 -2.52 12.33 2.55
C ASN A 25 -3.23 12.76 1.25
N ALA A 26 -4.20 11.97 0.78
CA ALA A 26 -4.97 12.25 -0.43
C ALA A 26 -6.24 13.09 -0.19
N ALA A 27 -6.39 13.62 1.03
CA ALA A 27 -7.63 14.12 1.63
C ALA A 27 -8.68 13.01 1.81
N THR A 28 -9.54 13.16 2.81
CA THR A 28 -10.67 12.25 3.03
C THR A 28 -11.58 12.32 1.81
N VAL A 29 -11.81 11.18 1.14
CA VAL A 29 -12.80 11.13 0.06
C VAL A 29 -14.17 11.43 0.69
N PRO A 30 -14.92 12.45 0.23
CA PRO A 30 -16.24 12.73 0.76
C PRO A 30 -17.13 11.49 0.71
N GLY A 31 -17.64 11.04 1.86
CA GLY A 31 -18.48 9.84 1.98
C GLY A 31 -17.76 8.56 2.42
N THR A 32 -16.45 8.57 2.65
CA THR A 32 -15.73 7.42 3.22
C THR A 32 -15.34 7.69 4.67
N ASN A 33 -15.97 6.98 5.61
CA ASN A 33 -15.79 7.23 7.03
C ASN A 33 -14.53 6.63 7.68
N ASN A 34 -13.68 5.84 6.98
CA ASN A 34 -12.66 5.03 7.67
C ASN A 34 -11.51 4.51 6.77
N SER A 35 -11.00 5.28 5.82
CA SER A 35 -9.76 4.87 5.13
C SER A 35 -8.92 6.10 4.83
N ASP A 36 -7.80 6.23 5.52
CA ASP A 36 -6.79 7.22 5.21
C ASP A 36 -6.14 6.82 3.87
N TYR A 37 -6.60 7.45 2.81
CA TYR A 37 -6.03 7.29 1.48
C TYR A 37 -4.77 8.13 1.38
N ILE A 38 -3.74 7.55 0.78
CA ILE A 38 -2.46 8.20 0.55
C ILE A 38 -2.07 8.12 -0.92
N TYR A 39 -1.38 9.15 -1.38
CA TYR A 39 -0.55 9.06 -2.57
C TYR A 39 0.81 8.53 -2.17
N LEU A 40 1.40 7.70 -3.02
CA LEU A 40 2.76 7.21 -2.85
C LEU A 40 3.66 7.67 -4.00
N LYS A 41 4.93 7.89 -3.69
CA LYS A 41 6.04 7.96 -4.66
C LYS A 41 7.23 7.19 -4.09
N SER A 42 8.13 6.74 -4.95
CA SER A 42 9.28 5.94 -4.52
C SER A 42 10.62 6.53 -4.95
N TYR A 43 11.68 6.11 -4.25
CA TYR A 43 13.06 6.23 -4.71
C TYR A 43 13.75 4.87 -4.51
N PRO A 44 14.28 4.20 -5.56
CA PRO A 44 14.18 4.58 -6.98
C PRO A 44 12.74 4.69 -7.47
N GLU A 45 12.55 5.44 -8.55
CA GLU A 45 11.24 5.80 -9.08
C GLU A 45 10.52 4.57 -9.68
N ILE A 46 9.25 4.41 -9.32
CA ILE A 46 8.32 3.40 -9.85
C ILE A 46 7.15 4.16 -10.47
N PHE A 47 7.16 4.33 -11.79
CA PHE A 47 6.19 5.16 -12.51
C PHE A 47 4.75 4.67 -12.37
N GLU A 48 4.55 3.36 -12.20
CA GLU A 48 3.24 2.73 -12.05
C GLU A 48 2.48 3.20 -10.80
N MET A 49 3.19 3.75 -9.81
CA MET A 49 2.59 4.28 -8.57
C MET A 49 2.03 5.70 -8.74
N GLU A 50 2.44 6.42 -9.79
CA GLU A 50 2.05 7.81 -9.96
C GLU A 50 0.53 7.97 -10.09
N ARG A 51 -0.01 8.96 -9.35
CA ARG A 51 -1.44 9.31 -9.35
C ARG A 51 -2.37 8.13 -8.99
N LYS A 52 -1.85 7.09 -8.35
CA LYS A 52 -2.64 6.00 -7.76
C LYS A 52 -2.94 6.31 -6.30
N LEU A 53 -4.09 5.82 -5.83
CA LEU A 53 -4.48 5.88 -4.43
C LEU A 53 -4.14 4.56 -3.76
N PHE A 54 -3.59 4.65 -2.56
CA PHE A 54 -3.26 3.52 -1.71
C PHE A 54 -3.94 3.70 -0.36
N ALA A 55 -4.20 2.60 0.34
CA ALA A 55 -4.52 2.68 1.76
C ALA A 55 -3.25 2.97 2.55
N GLU A 56 -3.39 3.61 3.71
CA GLU A 56 -2.32 3.71 4.71
C GLU A 56 -2.06 2.35 5.40
N TRP A 57 -1.70 1.35 4.59
CA TRP A 57 -1.43 -0.01 5.02
C TRP A 57 -0.37 -0.64 4.12
N PHE A 58 0.53 -1.41 4.72
CA PHE A 58 1.48 -2.24 4.01
C PHE A 58 1.92 -3.42 4.88
N THR A 59 2.50 -4.42 4.24
CA THR A 59 3.27 -5.47 4.92
C THR A 59 4.50 -5.83 4.10
N THR A 60 5.52 -6.43 4.73
CA THR A 60 6.81 -6.70 4.09
C THR A 60 7.17 -8.17 4.20
N THR A 61 7.86 -8.68 3.18
CA THR A 61 8.58 -9.95 3.22
C THR A 61 10.08 -9.69 3.01
N PRO A 62 10.95 -10.68 3.16
CA PRO A 62 12.38 -10.50 2.86
C PRO A 62 12.67 -10.05 1.41
N THR A 63 11.71 -10.23 0.50
CA THR A 63 11.86 -9.99 -0.94
C THR A 63 11.17 -8.71 -1.41
N GLY A 64 10.20 -8.17 -0.66
CA GLY A 64 9.49 -6.98 -1.09
C GLY A 64 8.41 -6.44 -0.15
N ILE A 65 7.62 -5.50 -0.69
CA ILE A 65 6.55 -4.79 0.02
C ILE A 65 5.22 -5.12 -0.65
N TYR A 66 4.23 -5.50 0.13
CA TYR A 66 2.84 -5.60 -0.31
C TYR A 66 2.08 -4.33 0.08
N LEU A 67 1.36 -3.76 -0.87
CA LEU A 67 0.57 -2.56 -0.71
C LEU A 67 -0.88 -2.80 -1.15
N GLN A 68 -1.78 -2.06 -0.54
CA GLN A 68 -3.18 -2.02 -0.91
C GLN A 68 -3.43 -0.81 -1.83
N GLN A 69 -3.65 -1.05 -3.12
CA GLN A 69 -3.88 -0.01 -4.12
C GLN A 69 -5.36 0.01 -4.54
N GLN A 70 -5.96 1.19 -4.66
CA GLN A 70 -7.31 1.32 -5.20
C GLN A 70 -7.30 1.00 -6.70
N HIS A 71 -8.27 0.18 -7.13
CA HIS A 71 -8.46 -0.12 -8.53
C HIS A 71 -9.03 1.10 -9.28
N SER A 72 -8.82 1.16 -10.60
CA SER A 72 -9.25 2.29 -11.44
C SER A 72 -10.76 2.50 -11.47
N ASN A 73 -11.55 1.45 -11.19
CA ASN A 73 -13.01 1.51 -11.08
C ASN A 73 -13.52 2.14 -9.77
N ALA A 74 -12.61 2.49 -8.84
CA ALA A 74 -12.90 3.04 -7.51
C ALA A 74 -13.79 2.17 -6.58
N GLN A 75 -14.16 0.96 -6.98
CA GLN A 75 -15.07 0.06 -6.24
C GLN A 75 -14.39 -1.21 -5.70
N SER A 76 -13.16 -1.47 -6.13
CA SER A 76 -12.35 -2.58 -5.63
C SER A 76 -10.93 -2.14 -5.32
N TRP A 77 -10.23 -3.00 -4.61
CA TRP A 77 -8.83 -2.90 -4.28
C TRP A 77 -8.06 -3.99 -4.99
N GLN A 78 -6.77 -3.74 -5.17
CA GLN A 78 -5.81 -4.70 -5.68
C GLN A 78 -4.62 -4.78 -4.74
N LEU A 79 -4.15 -6.00 -4.51
CA LEU A 79 -2.90 -6.27 -3.82
C LEU A 79 -1.78 -6.10 -4.83
N VAL A 80 -0.89 -5.16 -4.58
CA VAL A 80 0.31 -4.97 -5.39
C VAL A 80 1.55 -5.28 -4.58
N TYR A 81 2.60 -5.69 -5.28
CA TYR A 81 3.87 -6.09 -4.69
C TYR A 81 5.01 -5.34 -5.35
N ILE A 82 5.90 -4.78 -4.54
CA ILE A 82 7.13 -4.15 -4.99
C ILE A 82 8.30 -5.06 -4.64
N ASN A 83 8.98 -5.57 -5.65
CA ASN A 83 10.18 -6.38 -5.44
C ASN A 83 11.38 -5.49 -5.10
N TYR A 84 12.14 -5.81 -4.04
CA TYR A 84 13.31 -5.02 -3.62
C TYR A 84 14.48 -5.07 -4.61
N LYS A 85 14.64 -6.17 -5.35
CA LYS A 85 15.76 -6.37 -6.26
C LYS A 85 15.57 -5.58 -7.55
N ASP A 86 14.40 -5.71 -8.16
CA ASP A 86 14.14 -5.19 -9.50
C ASP A 86 13.40 -3.84 -9.46
N VAL A 87 12.91 -3.42 -8.29
CA VAL A 87 12.17 -2.17 -8.07
C VAL A 87 11.00 -2.04 -9.05
N GLN A 88 10.24 -3.12 -9.20
CA GLN A 88 9.07 -3.20 -10.05
C GLN A 88 7.82 -3.48 -9.23
N LEU A 89 6.73 -2.80 -9.60
CA LEU A 89 5.40 -3.04 -9.06
C LEU A 89 4.67 -4.08 -9.90
N THR A 90 4.18 -5.14 -9.25
CA THR A 90 3.36 -6.18 -9.88
C THR A 90 2.01 -6.26 -9.19
N ILE A 91 0.95 -6.55 -9.96
CA ILE A 91 -0.37 -6.82 -9.41
C ILE A 91 -0.43 -8.30 -9.04
N VAL A 92 -0.68 -8.59 -7.78
CA VAL A 92 -0.76 -9.96 -7.24
C VAL A 92 -2.19 -10.47 -7.26
N LYS A 93 -3.14 -9.60 -6.90
CA LYS A 93 -4.57 -9.93 -6.86
C LYS A 93 -5.43 -8.70 -7.11
N THR A 94 -6.54 -8.85 -7.81
CA THR A 94 -7.52 -7.79 -8.11
C THR A 94 -8.88 -8.11 -7.47
N ASP A 95 -9.82 -7.18 -7.61
CA ASP A 95 -11.24 -7.36 -7.27
C ASP A 95 -11.50 -7.71 -5.80
N ILE A 96 -10.72 -7.10 -4.90
CA ILE A 96 -10.89 -7.22 -3.46
C ILE A 96 -11.83 -6.11 -2.99
N HIS A 97 -13.03 -6.46 -2.56
CA HIS A 97 -14.10 -5.48 -2.25
C HIS A 97 -14.14 -5.03 -0.78
N THR A 98 -13.05 -5.23 -0.04
CA THR A 98 -12.93 -4.85 1.37
C THR A 98 -11.60 -4.19 1.64
N THR A 99 -11.57 -3.26 2.59
CA THR A 99 -10.35 -2.62 3.12
C THR A 99 -9.85 -3.27 4.41
N GLY A 100 -10.59 -4.23 4.98
CA GLY A 100 -10.24 -4.91 6.23
C GLY A 100 -9.15 -5.95 6.03
N TRP A 101 -7.94 -5.49 5.73
CA TRP A 101 -6.75 -6.31 5.50
C TRP A 101 -5.91 -6.32 6.77
N SER A 102 -5.35 -7.48 7.10
CA SER A 102 -4.33 -7.60 8.13
C SER A 102 -3.24 -8.56 7.67
N SER A 103 -2.07 -8.48 8.29
CA SER A 103 -0.99 -9.42 8.05
C SER A 103 -0.67 -10.21 9.31
N GLY A 104 -0.23 -11.45 9.15
CA GLY A 104 0.13 -12.35 10.25
C GLY A 104 1.11 -13.42 9.79
N TYR A 105 1.18 -14.50 10.58
CA TYR A 105 1.97 -15.68 10.26
C TYR A 105 1.14 -16.94 10.45
N GLU A 106 1.28 -17.88 9.52
CA GLU A 106 0.68 -19.22 9.57
C GLU A 106 1.75 -20.23 9.12
N ASP A 107 1.98 -21.27 9.92
CA ASP A 107 3.04 -22.26 9.70
C ASP A 107 4.43 -21.66 9.41
N GLY A 108 4.75 -20.56 10.11
CA GLY A 108 6.03 -19.84 9.96
C GLY A 108 6.14 -19.02 8.68
N LYS A 109 5.08 -18.90 7.88
CA LYS A 109 5.05 -18.10 6.65
C LYS A 109 4.22 -16.83 6.86
N PRO A 110 4.67 -15.68 6.33
CA PRO A 110 3.87 -14.47 6.38
C PRO A 110 2.60 -14.66 5.54
N ILE A 111 1.46 -14.18 6.06
CA ILE A 111 0.17 -14.25 5.38
C ILE A 111 -0.52 -12.88 5.35
N LEU A 112 -1.33 -12.68 4.33
CA LEU A 112 -2.34 -11.63 4.25
C LEU A 112 -3.72 -12.25 4.52
N VAL A 113 -4.42 -11.65 5.49
CA VAL A 113 -5.78 -12.02 5.86
C VAL A 113 -6.72 -10.96 5.31
N ILE A 114 -7.66 -11.40 4.48
CA ILE A 114 -8.73 -10.56 3.93
C ILE A 114 -10.04 -11.13 4.46
N LYS A 115 -10.83 -10.29 5.15
CA LYS A 115 -12.09 -10.75 5.75
C LYS A 115 -13.01 -11.39 4.70
N GLY A 116 -13.33 -12.67 4.89
CA GLY A 116 -14.22 -13.43 4.01
C GLY A 116 -13.52 -14.12 2.84
N GLU A 117 -12.19 -14.08 2.76
CA GLU A 117 -11.41 -14.80 1.76
C GLU A 117 -10.41 -15.77 2.43
N ALA A 118 -9.85 -16.70 1.64
CA ALA A 118 -8.76 -17.55 2.09
C ALA A 118 -7.48 -16.72 2.31
N ASN A 119 -6.68 -17.09 3.31
CA ASN A 119 -5.40 -16.47 3.59
C ASN A 119 -4.46 -16.57 2.38
N ILE A 120 -3.78 -15.47 2.06
CA ILE A 120 -2.80 -15.42 0.98
C ILE A 120 -1.42 -15.55 1.61
N VAL A 121 -0.70 -16.63 1.28
CA VAL A 121 0.69 -16.81 1.70
C VAL A 121 1.58 -15.84 0.92
N LEU A 122 2.37 -15.06 1.64
CA LEU A 122 3.29 -14.07 1.08
C LEU A 122 4.67 -14.70 0.90
N GLY A 123 5.35 -14.37 -0.20
CA GLY A 123 6.63 -14.96 -0.62
C GLY A 123 7.83 -14.03 -0.51
#